data_AF-A0A7W0URX9-F1
#
_entry.id   AF-A0A7W0URX9-F1
#
_cell.length_a   1.000
_cell.length_b   1.000
_cell.length_c   1.000
_cell.angle_alpha   90.00
_cell.angle_beta   90.00
_cell.angle_gamma   90.00
#
_symmetry.space_group_name_H-M   'P 1'
#
loop_
_entity.id
_entity.type
_entity.pdbx_description
1 polymer ?
#
loop_
_entity_poly.entity_id
_entity_poly.type
_entity_poly.pdbx_seq_one_letter_code
_entity_poly.pdbx_strand_id
1 'polypeptide(L)'
;MRVRLLATSALALLLGLVLTAPVTAKPNNGEGLLGETDDKIITFFSLGVVLFFFLVVCLGSFIQGRLEKRKQARKAAELQQRVGW
;
A
#
# COMPACT_ATOMS: atom_id res chain seq x y z
N MET A 1 -41.38 12.51 -44.18
CA MET A 1 -41.36 12.45 -42.69
C MET A 1 -40.19 11.64 -42.13
N ARG A 2 -39.87 10.46 -42.70
CA ARG A 2 -38.77 9.58 -42.25
C ARG A 2 -37.38 10.25 -42.26
N VAL A 3 -37.06 11.02 -43.31
CA VAL A 3 -35.78 11.74 -43.43
C VAL A 3 -35.59 12.81 -42.34
N ARG A 4 -36.68 13.50 -41.95
CA ARG A 4 -36.62 14.49 -40.86
C ARG A 4 -36.39 13.83 -39.51
N LEU A 5 -37.04 12.70 -39.25
CA LEU A 5 -36.84 11.87 -38.05
C LEU A 5 -35.39 11.35 -37.95
N LEU A 6 -34.83 10.85 -39.06
CA LEU A 6 -33.45 10.39 -39.13
C LEU A 6 -32.44 11.54 -38.94
N ALA A 7 -32.73 12.72 -39.50
CA ALA A 7 -31.89 13.90 -39.31
C ALA A 7 -31.91 14.38 -37.85
N THR A 8 -33.08 14.39 -37.21
CA THR A 8 -33.20 14.77 -35.80
C THR A 8 -32.53 13.76 -34.85
N SER A 9 -32.59 12.45 -35.14
CA SER A 9 -31.93 11.45 -34.32
C SER A 9 -30.41 11.47 -34.48
N ALA A 10 -29.91 11.69 -35.70
CA ALA A 10 -28.47 11.87 -35.95
C ALA A 10 -27.94 13.13 -35.24
N LEU A 11 -28.68 14.24 -35.29
CA LEU A 11 -28.30 15.46 -34.59
C LEU A 11 -28.30 15.29 -33.07
N ALA A 12 -29.30 14.58 -32.51
CA ALA A 12 -29.35 14.27 -31.08
C ALA A 12 -28.19 13.37 -30.62
N LEU A 13 -27.80 12.39 -31.44
CA LEU A 13 -26.62 11.55 -31.19
C LEU A 13 -25.33 12.36 -31.22
N LEU A 14 -25.17 13.26 -32.19
CA LEU A 14 -24.01 14.13 -32.29
C LEU A 14 -23.92 15.10 -31.12
N LEU A 15 -25.05 15.71 -30.71
CA LEU A 15 -25.08 16.54 -29.51
C LEU A 15 -24.73 15.73 -28.26
N GLY A 16 -25.31 14.52 -28.11
CA GLY A 16 -24.99 13.62 -27.00
C GLY A 16 -23.51 13.24 -26.93
N LEU A 17 -22.87 13.05 -28.08
CA LEU A 17 -21.44 12.74 -28.16
C LEU A 17 -20.57 13.96 -27.82
N VAL A 18 -20.94 15.16 -28.29
CA VAL A 18 -20.23 16.41 -27.97
C VAL A 18 -20.36 16.77 -26.49
N LEU A 19 -21.52 16.52 -25.88
CA LEU A 19 -21.79 16.80 -24.47
C LEU A 19 -21.08 15.82 -23.52
N THR A 20 -20.79 14.59 -23.97
CA THR A 20 -20.09 13.56 -23.18
C THR A 20 -18.57 13.52 -23.43
N ALA A 21 -18.07 14.17 -24.49
CA ALA A 21 -16.64 14.32 -24.76
C ALA A 21 -15.77 14.83 -23.58
N PRO A 22 -16.18 15.84 -22.78
CA PRO A 22 -15.36 16.31 -21.67
C PRO A 22 -15.25 15.31 -20.50
N VAL A 23 -16.17 14.35 -20.39
CA VAL A 23 -16.09 13.26 -19.40
C VAL A 23 -15.03 12.23 -19.79
N THR A 24 -14.79 12.03 -21.08
CA THR A 24 -13.76 11.11 -21.60
C THR A 24 -12.40 11.77 -21.81
N ALA A 25 -12.33 13.11 -21.80
CA ALA A 25 -11.11 13.87 -22.03
C ALA A 25 -10.26 14.07 -20.77
N LYS A 26 -10.74 13.64 -19.59
CA LYS A 26 -9.86 13.47 -18.44
C LYS A 26 -8.94 12.28 -18.75
N PRO A 27 -7.60 12.42 -18.69
CA PRO A 27 -6.72 11.27 -18.85
C PRO A 27 -7.07 10.30 -17.73
N ASN A 28 -7.83 9.25 -18.03
CA ASN A 28 -8.02 8.15 -17.09
C ASN A 28 -6.71 7.36 -17.10
N ASN A 29 -5.65 7.93 -16.50
CA ASN A 29 -4.34 7.33 -16.33
C ASN A 29 -4.41 6.23 -15.26
N GLY A 30 -5.39 5.33 -15.32
CA GLY A 30 -5.53 4.18 -14.43
C GLY A 30 -5.14 4.47 -12.97
N GLU A 31 -5.59 5.61 -12.43
CA GLU A 31 -5.09 6.09 -11.15
C GLU A 31 -5.58 5.17 -10.04
N GLY A 32 -4.66 4.77 -9.14
CA GLY A 32 -5.00 3.96 -7.97
C GLY A 32 -5.88 4.74 -6.98
N LEU A 33 -6.21 4.11 -5.83
CA LEU A 33 -7.06 4.73 -4.78
C LEU A 33 -6.54 6.10 -4.28
N LEU A 34 -5.27 6.41 -4.51
CA LEU A 34 -4.61 7.64 -4.07
C LEU A 34 -4.48 8.69 -5.19
N GLY A 35 -5.05 8.45 -6.38
CA GLY A 35 -4.90 9.35 -7.52
C GLY A 35 -3.53 9.21 -8.21
N GLU A 36 -3.14 10.24 -8.95
CA GLU A 36 -1.83 10.33 -9.59
C GLU A 36 -0.72 10.25 -8.54
N THR A 37 0.17 9.27 -8.71
CA THR A 37 1.24 9.02 -7.76
C THR A 37 2.40 9.97 -8.03
N ASP A 38 2.69 10.86 -7.08
CA ASP A 38 3.82 11.77 -7.12
C ASP A 38 5.11 11.09 -6.57
N ASP A 39 6.27 11.54 -7.05
CA ASP A 39 7.60 11.05 -6.64
C ASP A 39 7.80 11.16 -5.13
N LYS A 40 7.24 12.22 -4.54
CA LYS A 40 7.22 12.44 -3.09
C LYS A 40 6.52 11.30 -2.35
N ILE A 41 5.35 10.86 -2.84
CA ILE A 41 4.55 9.81 -2.18
C ILE A 41 5.31 8.49 -2.20
N ILE A 42 5.87 8.12 -3.35
CA ILE A 42 6.64 6.88 -3.53
C ILE A 42 7.90 6.91 -2.66
N THR A 43 8.58 8.05 -2.61
CA THR A 43 9.82 8.21 -1.83
C THR A 43 9.56 8.03 -0.34
N PHE A 44 8.56 8.73 0.23
CA PHE A 44 8.23 8.58 1.64
C PHE A 44 7.71 7.20 1.99
N PHE A 45 6.92 6.59 1.09
CA PHE A 45 6.45 5.21 1.28
C PHE A 45 7.62 4.22 1.34
N SER A 46 8.53 4.30 0.36
CA SER A 46 9.70 3.42 0.28
C SER A 46 10.62 3.59 1.48
N LEU A 47 10.86 4.84 1.91
CA LEU A 47 11.63 5.13 3.12
C LEU A 47 10.95 4.58 4.38
N GLY A 48 9.62 4.66 4.45
CA GLY A 48 8.83 4.06 5.53
C GLY A 48 8.99 2.54 5.60
N VAL A 49 8.96 1.85 4.45
CA VAL A 49 9.17 0.39 4.37
C VAL A 49 10.56 0.00 4.86
N VAL A 50 11.60 0.71 4.42
CA VAL A 50 12.99 0.46 4.86
C VAL A 50 13.12 0.66 6.38
N LEU A 51 12.61 1.77 6.89
CA LEU A 51 12.66 2.07 8.32
C LEU A 51 11.88 1.05 9.16
N PHE A 52 10.72 0.59 8.68
CA PHE A 52 9.93 -0.44 9.34
C PHE A 52 10.72 -1.73 9.51
N PHE A 53 11.31 -2.27 8.44
CA PHE A 53 12.09 -3.51 8.54
C PHE A 53 13.32 -3.35 9.41
N PHE A 54 14.03 -2.22 9.31
CA PHE A 54 15.14 -1.91 10.19
C PHE A 54 14.73 -1.97 11.67
N LEU A 55 13.64 -1.30 12.03
CA LEU A 55 13.14 -1.30 13.41
C LEU A 55 12.66 -2.68 13.87
N VAL A 56 11.95 -3.42 13.02
CA VAL A 56 11.49 -4.78 13.35
C VAL A 56 12.66 -5.70 13.64
N VAL A 57 13.71 -5.68 12.81
CA VAL A 57 14.90 -6.51 13.02
C VAL A 57 15.64 -6.08 14.29
N CYS A 58 15.93 -4.78 14.44
CA CYS A 58 16.64 -4.28 15.61
C CYS A 58 15.90 -4.58 16.92
N LEU A 59 14.59 -4.30 16.97
CA LEU A 59 13.77 -4.53 18.16
C LEU A 59 13.59 -6.03 18.42
N GLY A 60 13.37 -6.82 17.37
CA GLY A 60 13.28 -8.27 17.44
C GLY A 60 14.55 -8.88 18.03
N SER A 61 15.72 -8.52 17.51
CA SER A 61 17.01 -8.98 18.03
C SER A 61 17.26 -8.55 19.47
N PHE A 62 16.90 -7.31 19.82
CA PHE A 62 17.03 -6.82 21.19
C PHE A 62 16.15 -7.63 22.17
N ILE A 63 14.89 -7.85 21.80
CA ILE A 63 13.95 -8.63 22.62
C ILE A 63 14.42 -10.08 22.75
N GLN A 64 14.81 -10.72 21.64
CA GLN A 64 15.38 -12.07 21.64
C GLN A 64 16.58 -12.17 22.58
N GLY A 65 17.54 -11.25 22.47
CA GLY A 65 18.72 -11.23 23.33
C GLY A 65 18.38 -11.07 24.83
N ARG A 66 17.34 -10.29 25.17
CA ARG A 66 16.87 -10.15 26.56
C ARG A 66 16.21 -11.43 27.06
N LEU A 67 15.40 -12.08 26.25
CA LEU A 67 14.73 -13.33 26.60
C LEU A 67 15.72 -14.49 26.76
N GLU A 68 16.72 -14.58 25.90
CA GLU A 68 17.77 -15.58 25.99
C GLU A 68 18.58 -15.46 27.28
N LYS A 69 18.98 -14.23 27.65
CA LYS A 69 19.66 -13.98 28.93
C LYS A 69 18.84 -14.47 30.13
N ARG A 70 17.53 -14.21 30.14
CA ARG A 70 16.63 -14.70 31.19
C ARG A 70 16.52 -16.23 31.19
N LYS A 71 16.44 -16.85 30.01
CA LYS A 71 16.37 -18.30 29.87
C LYS A 71 17.66 -18.97 30.35
N GLN A 72 18.82 -18.41 29.99
CA GLN A 72 20.13 -18.90 30.42
C GLN A 72 20.30 -18.80 31.94
N ALA A 73 19.90 -17.68 32.55
CA ALA A 73 19.94 -17.52 34.01
C ALA A 73 19.11 -18.60 34.74
N ARG A 74 17.91 -18.92 34.23
CA ARG A 74 17.07 -19.98 34.80
C ARG A 74 17.70 -21.37 34.63
N LYS A 75 18.24 -21.67 33.45
CA LYS A 75 18.93 -22.94 33.19
C LYS A 75 20.18 -23.11 34.05
N ALA A 76 20.94 -22.04 34.29
CA ALA A 76 22.12 -22.08 35.15
C ALA A 76 21.73 -22.43 36.60
N ALA A 77 20.67 -21.81 37.13
CA ALA A 77 20.14 -22.12 38.46
C ALA A 77 19.64 -23.58 38.56
N GLU A 78 18.92 -24.05 37.53
CA GLU A 78 18.44 -25.44 37.48
C GLU A 78 19.60 -26.45 37.37
N LEU A 79 20.63 -26.13 36.57
CA LEU A 79 21.83 -26.95 36.48
C LEU A 79 22.53 -27.03 37.83
N GLN A 80 22.75 -25.91 38.52
CA GLN A 80 23.35 -25.90 39.87
C GLN A 80 22.58 -26.80 40.85
N GLN A 81 21.25 -26.81 40.79
CA GLN A 81 20.44 -27.72 41.60
C GLN A 81 20.62 -29.20 41.23
N ARG A 82 20.83 -29.52 39.95
CA ARG A 82 20.98 -30.90 39.45
C ARG A 82 22.37 -31.48 39.64
N VAL A 83 23.44 -30.69 39.44
CA VAL A 83 24.82 -31.18 39.55
C VAL A 83 25.38 -31.22 40.97
N GLY A 84 24.62 -30.74 41.97
CA GLY A 84 24.85 -31.01 43.40
C GLY A 84 26.33 -31.00 43.81
N TRP A 85 26.91 -29.81 43.88
CA TRP A 85 28.05 -29.56 44.78
C TRP A 85 27.51 -28.99 46.09
#